data_AF-A0AAV7GHA3-F1
#
_entry.id   AF-A0AAV7GHA3-F1
#
_cell.length_a   1.000
_cell.length_b   1.000
_cell.length_c   1.000
_cell.angle_alpha   90.00
_cell.angle_beta   90.00
_cell.angle_gamma   90.00
#
_symmetry.space_group_name_H-M   'P 1'
#
loop_
_entity.id
_entity.type
_entity.pdbx_description
1 polymer ?
#
loop_
_entity_poly.entity_id
_entity_poly.type
_entity_poly.pdbx_seq_one_letter_code
_entity_poly.pdbx_strand_id
1 'polypeptide(L)' 'MDKIVKKFLSIDSTVMLFHYDGLVNGWRDLKWIDSVLHISTANKTKWWFAKHFLHPDVVAEYDYIFFFGMRTT' A
#
# COMPACT_ATOMS: atom_id res chain seq x y z
N MET A 1 -1.42 -0.79 -10.92
CA MET A 1 -0.84 -1.10 -9.61
C MET A 1 -0.09 -2.42 -9.62
N ASP A 2 -0.74 -3.54 -9.94
CA ASP A 2 -0.13 -4.89 -10.03
C ASP A 2 1.23 -4.95 -10.75
N LYS A 3 1.32 -4.45 -11.99
CA LYS A 3 2.59 -4.43 -12.76
C LYS A 3 3.71 -3.61 -12.10
N ILE A 4 3.36 -2.54 -11.39
CA ILE A 4 4.32 -1.63 -10.75
C ILE A 4 4.87 -2.32 -9.50
N VAL A 5 3.99 -2.82 -8.62
CA VAL A 5 4.42 -3.52 -7.39
C VAL A 5 5.27 -4.74 -7.71
N LYS A 6 4.88 -5.55 -8.72
CA LYS A 6 5.71 -6.69 -9.19
C LYS A 6 7.11 -6.26 -9.64
N LYS A 7 7.23 -5.11 -10.31
CA LYS A 7 8.53 -4.60 -10.76
C LYS A 7 9.43 -4.22 -9.58
N PHE A 8 8.88 -3.60 -8.55
CA PHE A 8 9.67 -3.22 -7.37
C PHE A 8 9.98 -4.42 -6.46
N LEU A 9 9.09 -5.40 -6.36
CA LEU A 9 9.41 -6.65 -5.65
C LEU A 9 10.47 -7.49 -6.39
N SER A 10 10.58 -7.39 -7.72
CA SER A 10 11.61 -8.11 -8.48
C SER A 10 13.04 -7.59 -8.29
N ILE A 11 13.22 -6.50 -7.52
CA ILE A 11 14.53 -5.96 -7.15
C ILE A 11 14.76 -6.07 -5.62
N ASP A 12 14.12 -7.04 -4.97
CA ASP A 12 14.22 -7.34 -3.54
C ASP A 12 13.87 -6.17 -2.60
N SER A 13 13.01 -5.25 -3.06
CA SER A 13 12.61 -4.09 -2.25
C SER A 13 11.51 -4.39 -1.22
N THR A 14 11.56 -3.69 -0.09
CA THR A 14 10.49 -3.72 0.92
C THR A 14 9.38 -2.72 0.55
N VAL A 15 8.15 -3.23 0.44
CA VAL A 15 7.01 -2.43 -0.06
C VAL A 15 5.89 -2.37 0.97
N MET A 16 5.41 -1.15 1.23
CA MET A 16 4.15 -0.90 1.91
C MET A 16 3.09 -0.47 0.90
N LEU A 17 1.90 -1.07 0.98
CA LEU A 17 0.74 -0.69 0.19
C LEU A 17 -0.36 -0.16 1.11
N PHE A 18 -0.66 1.14 0.99
CA PHE A 18 -1.82 1.75 1.61
C PHE A 18 -2.95 1.92 0.60
N HIS A 19 -4.14 1.40 0.92
CA HIS A 19 -5.34 1.68 0.15
C HIS A 19 -6.57 1.98 1.01
N TYR A 20 -7.45 2.82 0.46
CA TYR A 20 -8.65 3.33 1.17
C TYR A 20 -9.92 3.32 0.30
N ASP A 21 -9.89 2.57 -0.80
CA ASP A 21 -11.01 2.41 -1.74
C ASP A 21 -12.14 1.49 -1.24
N GLY A 22 -11.97 0.86 -0.08
CA GLY A 22 -12.93 -0.09 0.48
C GLY A 22 -13.02 -1.44 -0.26
N LEU A 23 -12.20 -1.64 -1.31
CA LEU A 23 -12.21 -2.84 -2.14
C LEU A 23 -11.13 -3.84 -1.69
N VAL A 24 -11.20 -4.27 -0.43
CA VAL A 24 -10.24 -5.21 0.19
C VAL A 24 -10.06 -6.49 -0.63
N ASN A 25 -11.15 -7.02 -1.19
CA ASN A 25 -11.13 -8.30 -1.92
C ASN A 25 -10.42 -8.21 -3.28
N GLY A 26 -10.36 -7.03 -3.91
CA GLY A 26 -9.73 -6.87 -5.23
C GLY A 26 -8.20 -7.08 -5.23
N TRP A 27 -7.58 -7.05 -4.05
CA TRP A 27 -6.14 -7.22 -3.85
C TRP A 27 -5.75 -8.65 -3.44
N ARG A 28 -6.70 -9.43 -2.93
CA ARG A 28 -6.44 -10.78 -2.38
C ARG A 28 -6.00 -11.80 -3.42
N ASP A 29 -6.40 -11.63 -4.67
CA ASP A 29 -6.05 -12.55 -5.76
C ASP A 29 -4.66 -12.27 -6.38
N LEU A 30 -3.96 -11.24 -5.89
CA LEU A 30 -2.65 -10.88 -6.40
C LEU A 30 -1.56 -11.69 -5.69
N LYS A 31 -0.76 -12.43 -6.46
CA LYS A 31 0.31 -13.30 -5.95
C LYS A 31 1.32 -12.64 -4.99
N TRP A 32 1.48 -11.32 -5.06
CA TRP A 32 2.43 -10.59 -4.24
C TRP A 32 1.83 -9.99 -2.97
N ILE A 33 0.53 -10.18 -2.71
CA ILE A 33 -0.15 -9.54 -1.58
C ILE A 33 0.47 -9.95 -0.23
N ASP A 34 0.98 -11.17 -0.14
CA ASP A 34 1.67 -11.70 1.05
C ASP A 34 3.13 -11.24 1.16
N SER A 35 3.67 -10.60 0.12
CA SER A 35 5.04 -10.09 0.07
C SER A 35 5.14 -8.59 0.39
N VAL A 36 4.03 -7.95 0.75
CA VAL A 36 3.98 -6.52 1.07
C VAL A 36 3.27 -6.28 2.40
N LEU A 37 3.60 -5.20 3.11
CA LEU A 37 2.76 -4.74 4.20
C LEU A 37 1.52 -4.06 3.62
N HIS A 38 0.38 -4.74 3.76
CA HIS A 38 -0.90 -4.26 3.23
C HIS A 38 -1.73 -3.56 4.30
N ILE A 39 -1.95 -2.26 4.14
CA ILE A 39 -2.79 -1.45 5.04
C ILE A 39 -4.05 -1.03 4.28
N SER A 40 -5.18 -1.60 4.70
CA SER A 40 -6.49 -1.29 4.16
C SER A 40 -7.35 -0.54 5.16
N THR A 41 -7.82 0.65 4.81
CA THR A 41 -8.75 1.40 5.66
C THR A 41 -9.85 2.04 4.84
N ALA A 42 -11.07 1.49 4.91
CA ALA A 42 -12.22 2.12 4.28
C ALA A 42 -12.53 3.47 4.94
N ASN A 43 -12.94 4.45 4.13
CA ASN A 43 -13.40 5.77 4.59
C ASN A 43 -12.36 6.60 5.37
N LYS A 44 -11.07 6.30 5.24
CA LYS A 44 -9.98 7.14 5.76
C LYS A 44 -9.34 7.93 4.64
N THR A 45 -8.86 9.13 4.97
CA THR A 45 -8.18 10.00 4.01
C THR A 45 -6.70 9.70 3.96
N LYS A 46 -6.01 10.18 2.91
CA LYS A 46 -4.54 10.15 2.85
C LYS A 46 -3.88 10.81 4.07
N TRP A 47 -4.51 11.85 4.64
CA TRP A 47 -4.04 12.52 5.85
C TRP A 47 -4.04 11.62 7.09
N TRP A 48 -5.05 10.74 7.21
CA TRP A 48 -5.11 9.77 8.30
C TRP A 48 -3.88 8.84 8.26
N PHE A 49 -3.51 8.35 7.08
CA PHE A 49 -2.28 7.56 6.95
C PHE A 49 -1.04 8.36 7.34
N ALA A 50 -0.91 9.59 6.82
CA ALA A 50 0.25 10.43 7.12
C ALA A 50 0.46 10.62 8.62
N LYS A 51 -0.62 10.83 9.38
CA LYS A 51 -0.57 11.03 10.82
C LYS A 51 -0.11 9.79 11.60
N HIS A 52 -0.39 8.59 11.09
CA HIS A 52 -0.17 7.33 11.83
C HIS A 52 1.04 6.53 11.36
N PHE A 53 1.45 6.68 10.09
CA PHE A 53 2.45 5.81 9.47
C PHE A 53 3.66 6.56 8.91
N LEU A 54 3.61 7.88 8.66
CA LEU A 54 4.75 8.63 8.13
C LEU A 54 5.75 9.09 9.21
N HIS A 55 5.83 8.39 10.34
CA HIS A 55 6.93 8.59 11.28
C HIS A 55 8.22 8.05 10.65
N PRO A 56 9.36 8.77 10.70
CA PRO A 56 10.63 8.33 10.10
C PRO A 56 11.00 6.89 10.49
N ASP A 57 10.90 6.56 11.77
CA ASP A 57 11.22 5.23 12.30
C ASP A 57 10.30 4.11 11.77
N VAL A 58 9.12 4.44 11.24
CA VAL A 58 8.20 3.47 10.63
C VAL A 58 8.48 3.34 9.14
N VAL A 59 8.66 4.46 8.44
CA VAL A 59 8.83 4.45 6.98
C VAL A 59 10.24 4.07 6.53
N ALA A 60 11.25 4.22 7.39
CA ALA A 60 12.63 3.89 7.07
C ALA A 60 12.86 2.40 6.73
N GLU A 61 11.97 1.51 7.20
CA GLU A 61 12.00 0.08 6.93
C GLU A 61 11.48 -0.29 5.52
N TYR A 62 10.88 0.66 4.80
CA TYR A 62 10.23 0.44 3.50
C TYR A 62 10.90 1.26 2.40
N ASP A 63 11.45 0.58 1.39
CA ASP A 63 12.03 1.24 0.20
C ASP A 63 10.97 2.02 -0.58
N TYR A 64 9.74 1.50 -0.62
CA TYR A 64 8.63 2.11 -1.36
C TYR A 64 7.32 2.06 -0.58
N ILE A 65 6.61 3.19 -0.56
CA ILE A 65 5.24 3.31 -0.05
C ILE A 65 4.32 3.69 -1.20
N PHE A 66 3.38 2.80 -1.54
CA PHE A 66 2.37 3.08 -2.53
C PHE A 66 1.04 3.47 -1.89
N PHE A 67 0.42 4.52 -2.44
CA PHE A 67 -0.90 4.98 -2.06
C PHE A 67 -1.89 4.72 -3.19
N PHE A 68 -2.96 3.97 -2.92
CA PHE A 68 -4.02 3.72 -3.89
C PHE A 68 -5.40 4.10 -3.36
N GLY A 69 -6.18 4.80 -4.18
CA GLY A 69 -7.58 5.07 -3.91
C GLY A 69 -8.30 5.43 -5.20
N MET A 70 -9.42 4.77 -5.48
CA MET A 70 -10.29 5.18 -6.58
C MET A 70 -11.06 6.44 -6.17
N ARG A 71 -11.04 7.48 -7.00
CA ARG A 71 -12.06 8.53 -6.93
C ARG A 71 -13.36 7.89 -7.42
N THR A 72 -14.35 7.79 -6.56
CA THR A 72 -15.74 7.61 -6.99
C THR A 72 -16.20 8.96 -7.53
N THR A 73 -16.26 9.09 -8.85
CA THR A 73 -17.12 10.06 -9.54
C THR A 73 -18.16 9.29 -10.30
#